data_AF-J9DX95-F1
#
_entry.id   AF-J9DX95-F1
#
_cell.length_a   1.000
_cell.length_b   1.000
_cell.length_c   1.000
_cell.angle_alpha   90.00
_cell.angle_beta   90.00
_cell.angle_gamma   90.00
#
_symmetry.space_group_name_H-M   'P 1'
#
loop_
_entity.id
_entity.type
_entity.pdbx_description
1 polymer ?
#
loop_
_entity_poly.entity_id
_entity_poly.type
_entity_poly.pdbx_seq_one_letter_code
_entity_poly.pdbx_strand_id
1 'polypeptide(L)' 'MKQAFVVGAKIDVNYRKHGIPSTDTNNIVLLDDEGNPLGTRVLMPIPAILQRKRANLQFSKILSIATKYF' A
#
# COMPACT_ATOMS: atom_id res chain seq x y z
N MET A 1 -4.39 8.18 17.48
CA MET A 1 -5.53 7.72 16.63
C MET A 1 -4.97 6.66 15.70
N LYS A 2 -5.59 5.49 15.53
CA LYS A 2 -4.98 4.46 14.67
C LYS A 2 -4.98 4.92 13.21
N GLN A 3 -3.80 5.03 12.61
CA GLN A 3 -3.62 5.39 11.21
C GLN A 3 -3.25 4.14 10.38
N ALA A 4 -3.58 4.16 9.10
CA ALA A 4 -3.26 3.07 8.20
C ALA A 4 -3.06 3.58 6.78
N PHE A 5 -2.17 2.91 6.05
CA PHE A 5 -1.90 3.17 4.66
C PHE A 5 -2.54 2.09 3.78
N VAL A 6 -3.36 2.48 2.81
CA VAL A 6 -4.02 1.54 1.89
C VAL A 6 -3.03 1.09 0.83
N VAL A 7 -2.75 -0.21 0.80
CA VAL A 7 -1.83 -0.84 -0.16
C VAL A 7 -2.54 -1.75 -1.15
N GLY A 8 -3.83 -2.01 -0.98
CA GLY A 8 -4.61 -2.78 -1.94
C GLY A 8 -6.09 -2.55 -1.73
N ALA A 9 -6.84 -2.48 -2.81
CA ALA A 9 -8.28 -2.33 -2.78
C ALA A 9 -8.93 -3.31 -3.76
N LYS A 10 -9.94 -4.01 -3.26
CA LYS A 10 -10.88 -4.75 -4.07
C LYS A 10 -11.87 -3.77 -4.66
N ILE A 11 -11.81 -3.60 -5.98
CA ILE A 11 -12.68 -2.68 -6.71
C ILE A 11 -13.64 -3.52 -7.54
N ASP A 12 -14.94 -3.26 -7.38
CA ASP A 12 -15.97 -3.92 -8.18
C ASP A 12 -15.78 -3.63 -9.67
N VAL A 13 -16.14 -4.62 -10.49
CA VAL A 13 -15.90 -4.61 -11.94
C VAL A 13 -16.56 -3.42 -12.64
N ASN A 14 -17.67 -2.90 -12.12
CA ASN A 14 -18.37 -1.77 -12.71
C ASN A 14 -17.65 -0.44 -12.47
N TYR A 15 -16.82 -0.34 -11.42
CA TYR A 15 -16.05 0.87 -11.08
C TYR A 15 -14.58 0.76 -11.50
N ARG A 16 -14.08 -0.44 -11.82
CA ARG A 16 -12.69 -0.65 -12.21
C ARG A 16 -12.46 -0.15 -13.63
N LYS A 17 -11.51 0.78 -13.78
CA LYS A 17 -11.05 1.21 -15.11
C LYS A 17 -10.24 0.11 -15.80
N HIS A 18 -10.41 -0.02 -17.10
CA HIS A 18 -9.64 -0.96 -17.91
C HIS A 18 -8.14 -0.71 -17.77
N GLY A 19 -7.35 -1.78 -17.68
CA GLY A 19 -5.89 -1.70 -17.51
C GLY A 19 -5.41 -1.30 -16.11
N ILE A 20 -6.30 -1.02 -15.16
CA ILE A 20 -5.92 -0.76 -13.76
C ILE A 20 -6.00 -2.06 -12.94
N PRO A 21 -4.90 -2.50 -12.30
CA PRO A 21 -4.91 -3.68 -11.45
C PRO A 21 -5.70 -3.42 -10.15
N SER A 22 -6.33 -4.46 -9.64
CA SER A 22 -7.05 -4.48 -8.35
C SER A 22 -6.69 -5.77 -7.61
N THR A 23 -6.79 -5.75 -6.29
CA THR A 23 -6.50 -6.90 -5.43
C THR A 23 -7.79 -7.62 -5.06
N ASP A 24 -7.73 -8.92 -4.78
CA ASP A 24 -8.92 -9.69 -4.39
C ASP A 24 -9.45 -9.31 -2.99
N THR A 25 -8.58 -8.74 -2.16
CA THR A 25 -8.86 -8.28 -0.79
C THR A 25 -8.46 -6.82 -0.59
N ASN A 26 -9.04 -6.18 0.42
CA ASN A 26 -8.59 -4.87 0.89
C ASN A 26 -7.40 -5.05 1.83
N ASN A 27 -6.29 -4.38 1.52
CA ASN A 27 -5.03 -4.54 2.24
C ASN A 27 -4.54 -3.19 2.77
N ILE A 28 -4.12 -3.17 4.03
CA ILE A 28 -3.59 -1.99 4.72
C ILE A 28 -2.28 -2.30 5.43
N VAL A 29 -1.46 -1.27 5.60
CA VAL A 29 -0.30 -1.27 6.51
C VAL A 29 -0.65 -0.35 7.68
N LEU A 30 -0.61 -0.88 8.90
CA LEU A 30 -0.89 -0.09 10.10
C LEU A 30 0.28 0.84 10.42
N LEU A 31 -0.06 2.06 10.83
CA LEU A 31 0.89 3.10 11.17
C LEU A 31 0.77 3.50 12.64
N ASP A 32 1.88 3.93 13.24
CA ASP A 32 1.89 4.63 14.52
C ASP A 32 1.44 6.10 14.36
N ASP A 33 1.39 6.85 15.47
CA ASP A 33 0.99 8.25 15.45
C ASP A 33 2.00 9.17 14.73
N GLU A 34 3.22 8.69 14.46
CA GLU A 34 4.27 9.39 13.70
C GLU A 34 4.28 9.03 12.20
N GLY A 35 3.42 8.09 11.78
CA GLY A 35 3.35 7.60 10.41
C GLY A 35 4.37 6.52 10.04
N ASN A 36 5.01 5.88 11.02
CA ASN A 36 5.89 4.73 10.81
C ASN A 36 5.07 3.43 10.72
N PRO A 37 5.50 2.44 9.91
CA PRO A 37 4.87 1.13 9.91
C PRO A 37 5.02 0.43 11.27
N LEU A 38 3.90 -0.02 11.84
CA LEU A 38 3.89 -0.77 13.11
C LEU A 38 4.55 -2.15 12.99
N GLY A 39 4.60 -2.72 11.78
CA GLY A 39 5.21 -4.01 11.48
C GLY A 39 6.52 -3.88 10.69
N THR A 40 7.32 -4.95 10.70
CA THR A 40 8.63 -4.98 10.05
C THR A 40 8.63 -5.56 8.64
N ARG A 41 7.51 -6.14 8.19
CA ARG A 41 7.40 -6.81 6.88
C ARG A 41 6.03 -6.58 6.24
N VAL A 42 6.01 -6.37 4.92
CA VAL A 42 4.79 -6.41 4.12
C VAL A 42 4.74 -7.72 3.34
N LEU A 43 3.69 -8.51 3.57
CA LEU A 43 3.54 -9.87 3.02
C LEU A 43 2.88 -9.87 1.62
N MET A 44 1.98 -8.92 1.39
CA MET A 44 1.25 -8.77 0.13
C MET A 44 2.01 -7.87 -0.84
N PRO A 45 1.87 -8.06 -2.17
CA PRO A 45 2.47 -7.15 -3.13
C PRO A 45 1.81 -5.77 -3.05
N ILE A 46 2.57 -4.71 -3.35
CA ILE A 46 2.13 -3.30 -3.29
C ILE A 46 2.05 -2.71 -4.71
N PRO A 47 1.11 -1.81 -5.01
CA PRO A 47 1.04 -1.13 -6.31
C PRO A 47 2.36 -0.42 -6.66
N ALA A 48 2.95 -0.75 -7.80
CA ALA A 48 4.20 -0.18 -8.27
C ALA A 48 4.12 1.34 -8.45
N ILE A 49 2.93 1.88 -8.72
CA ILE A 49 2.69 3.32 -8.83
C ILE A 49 3.05 4.09 -7.55
N LEU A 50 3.00 3.42 -6.38
CA LEU A 50 3.39 4.03 -5.11
C LEU A 50 4.89 4.34 -5.04
N GLN A 51 5.72 3.67 -5.83
CA GLN A 51 7.15 4.00 -5.91
C GLN A 51 7.40 5.43 -6.40
N ARG A 52 6.48 6.01 -7.19
CA ARG A 52 6.57 7.41 -7.60
C ARG A 52 6.45 8.39 -6.42
N LYS A 53 5.85 7.95 -5.31
CA LYS A 53 5.68 8.75 -4.08
C LYS A 53 6.83 8.57 -3.09
N ARG A 54 7.93 7.93 -3.49
CA ARG A 54 9.08 7.66 -2.60
C ARG A 54 9.73 8.90 -1.99
N ALA A 55 9.55 10.07 -2.60
CA ALA A 55 9.98 11.36 -2.03
C ALA A 55 9.25 11.70 -0.72
N ASN A 56 8.06 11.17 -0.48
CA ASN A 56 7.37 11.30 0.79
C ASN A 56 7.93 10.27 1.79
N LEU A 57 8.37 10.76 2.95
CA LEU A 57 9.06 9.98 3.98
C LEU A 57 8.23 8.79 4.47
N GLN A 58 6.92 8.93 4.62
CA GLN A 58 6.03 7.85 5.07
C GLN A 58 6.00 6.70 4.07
N PHE A 59 5.89 7.03 2.77
CA PHE A 59 5.91 6.03 1.70
C PHE A 59 7.28 5.38 1.60
N SER A 60 8.37 6.14 1.76
CA SER A 60 9.73 5.61 1.68
C SER A 60 9.98 4.47 2.66
N LYS A 61 9.51 4.62 3.92
CA LYS A 61 9.64 3.58 4.96
C LYS A 61 8.83 2.31 4.64
N ILE A 62 7.63 2.44 4.09
CA ILE A 62 6.81 1.28 3.70
C ILE A 62 7.41 0.58 2.47
N LEU A 63 7.86 1.37 1.49
CA LEU A 63 8.45 0.84 0.25
C LEU A 63 9.79 0.15 0.49
N SER A 64 10.54 0.54 1.53
CA SER A 64 11.82 -0.12 1.87
C SER A 64 11.65 -1.52 2.46
N ILE A 65 10.52 -1.79 3.13
CA ILE A 65 10.19 -3.12 3.69
C ILE A 65 9.33 -3.99 2.75
N ALA A 66 8.89 -3.42 1.63
CA ALA A 66 8.09 -4.11 0.62
C ALA A 66 8.97 -4.94 -0.32
N THR A 67 8.58 -6.19 -0.56
CA THR A 67 9.37 -7.14 -1.35
C THR A 67 8.80 -7.41 -2.74
N LYS A 68 7.49 -7.23 -2.93
CA LYS A 68 6.78 -7.55 -4.16
C LYS A 68 5.93 -6.36 -4.63
N TYR A 69 5.84 -6.18 -5.94
CA TYR A 69 5.08 -5.10 -6.57
C TYR A 69 4.20 -5.62 -7.70
N PHE A 70 3.07 -4.94 -7.95
CA PHE A 70 2.14 -5.23 -9.04
C PHE A 70 1.68 -3.96 -9.77
#